data_AF-A0A5J4RQ30-F1
#
_entry.id   AF-A0A5J4RQ30-F1
#
_cell.length_a   1.000
_cell.length_b   1.000
_cell.length_c   1.000
_cell.angle_alpha   90.00
_cell.angle_beta   90.00
_cell.angle_gamma   90.00
#
_symmetry.space_group_name_H-M   'P 1'
#
loop_
_entity.id
_entity.type
_entity.pdbx_description
1 polymer ?
#
loop_
_entity_poly.entity_id
_entity_poly.type
_entity_poly.pdbx_seq_one_letter_code
_entity_poly.pdbx_strand_id
1 'polypeptide(L)'
;MEMSNQKTFNRRKFVSVGLFLTLVILVITAIVIQIFEALEMDLFIHLFTVVHIFTGLAFTVLSVLHAKINWQSMKVYVKAKESFISREAVYALLLTIMAILAGCLFVCFIMD
;
A
#
# COMPACT_ATOMS: atom_id res chain seq x y z
N MET A 1 -6.71 -13.30 -44.07
CA MET A 1 -6.98 -12.17 -43.16
C MET A 1 -6.49 -12.61 -41.79
N GLU A 2 -5.28 -12.23 -41.42
CA GLU A 2 -4.72 -12.57 -40.11
C GLU A 2 -5.47 -11.78 -39.05
N MET A 3 -6.30 -12.48 -38.26
CA MET A 3 -6.92 -11.90 -37.09
C MET A 3 -5.82 -11.62 -36.05
N SER A 4 -5.36 -10.37 -35.99
CA SER A 4 -4.48 -9.93 -34.91
C SER A 4 -5.18 -10.20 -33.59
N ASN A 5 -4.68 -11.18 -32.85
CA ASN A 5 -5.20 -11.59 -31.56
C ASN A 5 -4.85 -10.49 -30.55
N GLN A 6 -5.58 -9.38 -30.56
CA GLN A 6 -5.34 -8.26 -29.65
C GLN A 6 -5.69 -8.70 -28.23
N LYS A 7 -4.64 -9.05 -27.47
CA LYS A 7 -4.75 -9.42 -26.06
C LYS A 7 -5.41 -8.26 -25.32
N THR A 8 -6.64 -8.46 -24.86
CA THR A 8 -7.38 -7.44 -24.11
C THR A 8 -6.63 -7.11 -22.81
N PHE A 9 -6.49 -5.81 -22.53
CA PHE A 9 -5.77 -5.32 -21.35
C PHE A 9 -6.37 -5.87 -20.06
N ASN A 10 -5.56 -6.58 -19.28
CA ASN A 10 -6.00 -7.15 -18.02
C ASN A 10 -5.85 -6.13 -16.88
N ARG A 11 -6.89 -5.32 -16.69
CA ARG A 11 -6.95 -4.27 -15.65
C ARG A 11 -6.69 -4.81 -14.24
N ARG A 12 -7.16 -6.02 -13.90
CA ARG A 12 -6.94 -6.60 -12.56
C ARG A 12 -5.44 -6.84 -12.33
N LYS A 13 -4.76 -7.50 -13.27
CA LYS A 13 -3.32 -7.73 -13.19
C LYS A 13 -2.53 -6.42 -13.14
N PHE A 14 -2.90 -5.45 -13.96
CA PHE A 14 -2.25 -4.13 -13.95
C PHE A 14 -2.34 -3.45 -12.58
N VAL A 15 -3.54 -3.41 -11.97
CA VAL A 15 -3.74 -2.80 -10.65
C VAL A 15 -2.96 -3.54 -9.57
N SER A 16 -2.97 -4.88 -9.56
CA SER A 16 -2.23 -5.68 -8.56
C SER A 16 -0.71 -5.51 -8.68
N VAL A 17 -0.17 -5.51 -9.92
CA VAL A 17 1.27 -5.29 -10.15
C VAL A 17 1.65 -3.86 -9.76
N GLY A 18 0.86 -2.86 -10.16
CA GLY A 18 1.09 -1.47 -9.77
C GLY A 18 1.07 -1.30 -8.25
N LEU A 19 0.15 -1.94 -7.54
CA LEU A 19 0.07 -1.90 -6.09
C LEU A 19 1.32 -2.50 -5.43
N PHE A 20 1.79 -3.64 -5.94
CA PHE A 20 3.02 -4.27 -5.44
C PHE A 20 4.24 -3.40 -5.69
N LEU A 21 4.40 -2.84 -6.89
CA LEU A 21 5.54 -1.98 -7.23
C LEU A 21 5.56 -0.70 -6.41
N THR A 22 4.40 -0.05 -6.23
CA THR A 22 4.29 1.16 -5.40
C THR A 22 4.61 0.88 -3.94
N LEU A 23 4.24 -0.30 -3.39
CA LEU A 23 4.67 -0.72 -2.05
C LEU A 23 6.20 -0.86 -1.94
N VAL A 24 6.82 -1.53 -2.92
CA VAL A 24 8.29 -1.69 -2.94
C VAL A 24 8.98 -0.33 -2.99
N ILE A 25 8.50 0.59 -3.83
CA ILE A 25 9.04 1.95 -3.93
C ILE A 25 8.86 2.70 -2.60
N LEU A 26 7.72 2.57 -1.91
CA LEU A 26 7.52 3.19 -0.59
C LEU A 26 8.55 2.73 0.43
N VAL A 27 8.84 1.42 0.50
CA VAL A 27 9.85 0.89 1.43
C VAL A 27 11.25 1.40 1.07
N ILE A 28 11.62 1.37 -0.21
CA ILE A 28 12.93 1.86 -0.67
C ILE A 28 13.09 3.34 -0.34
N THR A 29 12.09 4.16 -0.68
CA THR A 29 12.15 5.61 -0.46
C THR A 29 12.17 5.96 1.03
N ALA A 30 11.45 5.24 1.89
CA ALA A 30 11.54 5.43 3.33
C ALA A 30 12.96 5.17 3.87
N ILE A 31 13.60 4.07 3.43
CA ILE A 31 14.99 3.76 3.82
C ILE A 31 15.95 4.82 3.29
N VAL A 32 15.79 5.25 2.04
CA VAL A 32 16.66 6.25 1.41
C VAL A 32 16.55 7.61 2.11
N ILE A 33 15.34 8.02 2.53
CA ILE A 33 15.14 9.25 3.32
C ILE A 33 15.94 9.18 4.61
N GLN A 34 15.85 8.08 5.36
CA GLN A 34 16.61 7.89 6.61
C GLN A 34 18.12 7.93 6.40
N ILE A 35 18.62 7.36 5.30
CA ILE A 35 20.05 7.43 4.96
C ILE A 35 20.47 8.88 4.70
N PHE A 36 19.67 9.65 3.94
CA PHE A 36 20.01 11.04 3.64
C PHE A 36 19.83 11.99 4.83
N GLU A 37 18.88 11.71 5.73
CA GLU A 37 18.77 12.38 7.03
C GLU A 37 20.05 12.18 7.85
N ALA A 38 20.56 10.94 7.94
CA ALA A 38 21.81 10.66 8.63
C ALA A 38 23.06 11.30 7.98
N LEU A 39 23.00 11.61 6.69
CA LEU A 39 24.07 12.29 5.95
C LEU A 39 23.87 13.81 5.84
N GLU A 40 22.83 14.36 6.47
CA GLU A 40 22.48 15.80 6.45
C GLU A 40 22.32 16.38 5.02
N MET A 41 21.82 15.57 4.08
CA MET A 41 21.70 15.94 2.66
C MET A 41 20.31 16.51 2.31
N ASP A 42 20.04 17.74 2.75
CA ASP A 42 18.73 18.41 2.71
C ASP A 42 17.98 18.32 1.36
N LEU A 43 18.66 18.59 0.24
CA LEU A 43 18.06 18.50 -1.10
C LEU A 43 17.50 17.10 -1.41
N PHE A 44 18.24 16.05 -1.05
CA PHE A 44 17.82 14.68 -1.31
C PHE A 44 16.73 14.23 -0.35
N ILE A 45 16.77 14.67 0.92
CA ILE A 45 15.69 14.45 1.88
C ILE A 45 14.37 15.00 1.33
N HIS A 46 14.35 16.27 0.89
CA HIS A 46 13.15 16.88 0.33
C HIS A 46 12.68 16.19 -0.96
N LEU A 47 13.60 15.90 -1.88
CA LEU A 47 13.27 15.22 -3.14
C LEU A 47 12.62 13.85 -2.89
N PHE A 48 13.25 13.01 -2.07
CA PHE A 48 12.75 11.66 -1.80
C PHE A 48 11.48 11.67 -0.94
N THR A 49 11.32 12.65 -0.05
CA THR A 49 10.07 12.86 0.70
C THR A 49 8.91 13.14 -0.25
N VAL A 50 9.09 14.04 -1.22
CA VAL A 50 8.07 14.33 -2.23
C VAL A 50 7.74 13.07 -3.05
N VAL A 51 8.75 12.32 -3.51
CA VAL A 51 8.55 11.06 -4.24
C VAL A 51 7.79 10.03 -3.39
N HIS A 52 8.14 9.90 -2.11
CA HIS A 52 7.48 8.99 -1.18
C HIS A 52 5.99 9.34 -1.01
N ILE A 53 5.67 10.62 -0.81
CA ILE A 53 4.29 11.09 -0.65
C ILE A 53 3.46 10.80 -1.90
N PHE A 54 3.96 11.15 -3.09
CA PHE A 54 3.24 10.89 -4.34
C PHE A 54 3.08 9.39 -4.63
N THR A 55 4.09 8.59 -4.30
CA THR A 55 4.00 7.12 -4.39
C THR A 55 2.95 6.59 -3.42
N GLY A 56 2.87 7.14 -2.21
CA GLY A 56 1.88 6.81 -1.20
C GLY A 56 0.46 7.10 -1.68
N LEU A 57 0.25 8.28 -2.28
CA LEU A 57 -1.04 8.63 -2.87
C LEU A 57 -1.43 7.66 -4.00
N ALA A 58 -0.49 7.33 -4.89
CA ALA A 58 -0.72 6.36 -5.96
C ALA A 58 -1.06 4.97 -5.40
N PHE A 59 -0.34 4.53 -4.37
CA PHE A 59 -0.62 3.28 -3.66
C PHE A 59 -2.03 3.28 -3.05
N THR A 60 -2.46 4.38 -2.42
CA THR A 60 -3.81 4.51 -1.87
C THR A 60 -4.88 4.40 -2.96
N VAL A 61 -4.73 5.11 -4.08
CA VAL A 61 -5.67 5.04 -5.21
C VAL A 61 -5.73 3.62 -5.78
N LEU A 62 -4.58 2.99 -6.01
CA LEU A 62 -4.51 1.61 -6.48
C LEU A 62 -5.11 0.62 -5.49
N SER A 63 -4.95 0.85 -4.19
CA SER A 63 -5.55 0.02 -3.13
C SER A 63 -7.07 0.07 -3.19
N VAL A 64 -7.66 1.26 -3.32
CA VAL A 64 -9.11 1.43 -3.47
C VAL A 64 -9.62 0.76 -4.74
N LEU A 65 -8.91 0.91 -5.86
CA LEU A 65 -9.25 0.23 -7.11
C LEU A 65 -9.14 -1.28 -6.99
N HIS A 66 -8.09 -1.78 -6.34
CA HIS A 66 -7.86 -3.20 -6.11
C HIS A 66 -9.00 -3.79 -5.26
N ALA A 67 -9.35 -3.12 -4.17
CA ALA A 67 -10.49 -3.49 -3.33
C ALA A 67 -11.79 -3.51 -4.14
N LYS A 68 -12.09 -2.47 -4.93
CA LYS A 68 -13.29 -2.39 -5.76
C LYS A 68 -13.38 -3.50 -6.81
N ILE A 69 -12.28 -3.79 -7.51
CA ILE A 69 -12.23 -4.84 -8.56
C ILE A 69 -12.40 -6.24 -7.98
N ASN A 70 -11.94 -6.46 -6.74
CA ASN A 70 -12.01 -7.76 -6.07
C ASN A 70 -13.20 -7.86 -5.09
N TRP A 71 -13.95 -6.78 -4.88
CA TRP A 71 -15.07 -6.69 -3.95
C TRP A 71 -16.14 -7.74 -4.22
N GLN A 72 -16.46 -8.00 -5.49
CA GLN A 72 -17.49 -8.97 -5.84
C GLN A 72 -17.07 -10.41 -5.54
N SER A 73 -15.80 -10.76 -5.80
CA SER A 73 -15.23 -12.04 -5.39
C SER A 73 -15.24 -12.20 -3.86
N MET A 74 -14.97 -11.11 -3.13
CA MET A 74 -15.00 -11.08 -1.68
C MET A 74 -16.43 -11.22 -1.12
N LYS A 75 -17.42 -10.52 -1.72
CA LYS A 75 -18.84 -10.64 -1.37
C LYS A 75 -19.37 -12.05 -1.55
N VAL A 76 -19.05 -12.71 -2.67
CA VAL A 76 -19.46 -14.09 -2.92
C VAL A 76 -18.87 -15.02 -1.86
N TYR A 77 -17.58 -14.85 -1.53
CA TYR A 77 -16.93 -15.62 -0.47
C TYR A 77 -17.56 -15.40 0.91
N VAL A 78 -17.79 -14.14 1.30
CA VAL A 78 -18.40 -13.79 2.59
C VAL A 78 -19.83 -14.30 2.71
N LYS A 79 -20.62 -14.17 1.64
CA LYS A 79 -22.02 -14.60 1.60
C LYS A 79 -22.18 -16.12 1.53
N ALA A 80 -21.26 -16.82 0.86
CA ALA A 80 -21.23 -18.29 0.83
C ALA A 80 -20.82 -18.91 2.18
N LYS A 81 -20.22 -18.12 3.09
CA LYS A 81 -19.69 -18.60 4.36
C LYS A 81 -20.52 -18.17 5.60
N GLU A 82 -21.71 -17.60 5.41
CA GLU A 82 -22.52 -16.95 6.49
C GLU A 82 -21.66 -16.09 7.44
N SER A 83 -20.63 -15.44 6.89
CA SER A 83 -19.58 -14.86 7.71
C SER A 83 -19.91 -13.41 8.01
N PHE A 84 -20.31 -13.13 9.25
CA PHE A 84 -19.94 -11.86 9.89
C PHE A 84 -18.42 -11.65 9.71
N ILE A 85 -17.96 -10.39 9.65
CA ILE A 85 -16.52 -10.07 9.63
C ILE A 85 -15.85 -10.93 10.71
N SER A 86 -14.91 -11.78 10.30
CA SER A 86 -14.34 -12.77 11.22
C SER A 86 -13.65 -12.04 12.38
N ARG A 87 -13.70 -12.60 13.59
CA ARG A 87 -13.05 -11.99 14.76
C ARG A 87 -11.57 -11.76 14.51
N GLU A 88 -10.94 -12.65 13.75
CA GLU A 88 -9.55 -12.57 13.31
C GLU A 88 -9.29 -11.34 12.44
N ALA A 89 -10.21 -11.00 11.52
CA ALA A 89 -10.08 -9.80 10.69
C ALA A 89 -10.19 -8.51 11.53
N VAL A 90 -11.09 -8.49 12.53
CA VAL A 90 -11.20 -7.38 13.48
C VAL A 90 -9.93 -7.27 14.34
N TYR A 91 -9.42 -8.38 14.86
CA TYR A 91 -8.18 -8.39 15.63
C TYR A 91 -6.98 -7.96 14.80
N ALA A 92 -6.87 -8.39 13.54
CA ALA A 92 -5.81 -7.96 12.63
C ALA A 92 -5.85 -6.44 12.39
N LEU A 93 -7.05 -5.88 12.21
CA LEU A 93 -7.24 -4.43 12.07
C LEU A 93 -6.81 -3.68 13.34
N LEU A 94 -7.32 -4.11 14.51
CA LEU A 94 -6.97 -3.49 15.78
C LEU A 94 -5.46 -3.57 16.07
N LEU A 95 -4.85 -4.73 15.81
CA LEU A 95 -3.41 -4.93 15.97
C LEU A 95 -2.61 -3.98 15.08
N THR A 96 -3.04 -3.78 13.83
CA THR A 96 -2.39 -2.87 12.89
C THR A 96 -2.48 -1.42 13.38
N ILE A 97 -3.66 -0.99 13.84
CA ILE A 97 -3.85 0.36 14.41
C ILE A 97 -2.95 0.54 15.64
N MET A 98 -2.94 -0.42 16.56
CA MET A 98 -2.11 -0.36 17.77
C MET A 98 -0.61 -0.35 17.46
N ALA A 99 -0.16 -1.12 16.47
CA ALA A 99 1.24 -1.12 16.04
C ALA A 99 1.67 0.23 15.46
N ILE A 100 0.81 0.86 14.65
CA ILE A 100 1.05 2.22 14.12
C ILE A 100 1.16 3.23 15.28
N LEU A 101 0.21 3.20 16.22
CA LEU A 101 0.22 4.09 17.38
C LEU A 101 1.47 3.90 18.24
N ALA A 102 1.87 2.66 18.50
CA ALA A 102 3.08 2.35 19.27
C ALA A 102 4.34 2.86 18.56
N GLY A 103 4.44 2.71 17.24
CA GLY A 103 5.54 3.25 16.43
C GLY A 103 5.62 4.78 16.49
N CYS A 104 4.48 5.47 16.35
CA CYS A 104 4.42 6.93 16.50
C CYS A 104 4.84 7.39 17.90
N LEU A 105 4.34 6.74 18.95
CA LEU A 105 4.72 7.05 20.33
C LEU A 105 6.22 6.83 20.57
N PHE A 106 6.79 5.74 20.07
CA PHE A 106 8.22 5.46 20.18
C PHE A 106 9.06 6.58 19.56
N VAL A 107 8.70 7.04 18.37
CA VAL A 107 9.38 8.18 17.71
C VAL A 107 9.27 9.44 18.57
N CYS A 108 8.07 9.79 19.06
CA CYS A 108 7.88 10.97 19.92
C CYS A 108 8.66 10.89 21.25
N PHE A 109 8.84 9.71 21.84
CA PHE A 109 9.54 9.56 23.12
C PHE A 109 11.06 9.45 23.01
N ILE A 110 11.59 9.05 21.85
CA ILE A 110 13.04 8.81 21.66
C ILE A 110 13.73 9.92 20.85
N MET A 111 13.01 10.60 19.96
CA MET A 111 13.58 11.68 19.12
C MET A 111 13.41 13.09 19.72
N ASP A 112 12.69 13.23 20.83
CA ASP A 112 12.73 14.43 21.72
C ASP A 112 13.82 14.26 22.79
#